data_AF-A0AB34J4P4-F1
#
_entry.id   AF-A0AB34J4P4-F1
#
_cell.length_a   1.000
_cell.length_b   1.000
_cell.length_c   1.000
_cell.angle_alpha   90.00
_cell.angle_beta   90.00
_cell.angle_gamma   90.00
#
_symmetry.space_group_name_H-M   'P 1'
#
loop_
_entity.id
_entity.type
_entity.pdbx_description
1 polymer ?
#
loop_
_entity_poly.entity_id
_entity_poly.type
_entity_poly.pdbx_seq_one_letter_code
_entity_poly.pdbx_strand_id
1 'polypeptide(L)'
;MDCSPARYCSLWRRYSVRNGYWDDVDHGPFRDRPPVGAAWQNIVAQPLGQEKWEAASHPSPIDRCNAVGLRLGGKPSRPIHRVQWLHIPKTGSSFGTTLMHRGCPRIPVDAAADDGAPIVRLTEAYPRARRKWCDKDAFLGNLNGHEPLRYPEHRGRTVALFREPRARLRSECAAIQAEFVRAFSSSVVQPPRRRLGHRRLFRKNSKARGRLIRNDTSAGEWKSGSVYSNPFLREFLYSHGLSHLAISRLAAIWNASRRIPLDDCVRIEGMHGCQTKMVLGVPCLAPFELNASLFAEAARRIADDFMFVGVTSQWEASVCLFHARLGGFPVPAQFLNSRPKQGHPKALNDTATTVDVQPLHDPWDEALFQIAKARFHTDLARAASSSAQDARVSFNGKYIR
;
A
#
# COMPACT_ATOMS: atom_id res chain seq x y z
N MET A 1 33.99 -7.56 7.54
CA MET A 1 33.01 -8.16 6.61
C MET A 1 32.30 -7.02 5.90
N ASP A 2 32.66 -6.75 4.64
CA ASP A 2 32.06 -5.68 3.83
C ASP A 2 30.75 -6.16 3.19
N CYS A 3 29.64 -6.05 3.93
CA CYS A 3 28.30 -6.21 3.37
C CYS A 3 27.87 -4.89 2.70
N SER A 4 28.38 -4.59 1.50
CA SER A 4 27.94 -3.40 0.77
C SER A 4 26.54 -3.62 0.16
N PRO A 5 25.52 -2.83 0.53
CA PRO A 5 24.18 -2.85 -0.07
C PRO A 5 24.16 -2.53 -1.58
N ALA A 6 25.29 -2.09 -2.14
CA ALA A 6 25.40 -1.56 -3.50
C ALA A 6 24.98 -2.56 -4.60
N ARG A 7 25.23 -3.88 -4.43
CA ARG A 7 24.87 -4.87 -5.46
C ARG A 7 23.35 -5.01 -5.63
N TYR A 8 22.59 -5.12 -4.53
CA TYR A 8 21.13 -5.18 -4.60
C TYR A 8 20.51 -3.85 -5.02
N CYS A 9 21.05 -2.72 -4.53
CA CYS A 9 20.62 -1.40 -4.99
C CYS A 9 20.79 -1.24 -6.50
N SER A 10 21.87 -1.75 -7.11
CA SER A 10 22.12 -1.62 -8.55
C SER A 10 21.11 -2.37 -9.43
N LEU A 11 20.73 -3.60 -9.04
CA LEU A 11 19.73 -4.40 -9.77
C LEU A 11 18.34 -3.77 -9.63
N TRP A 12 17.99 -3.29 -8.44
CA TRP A 12 16.71 -2.62 -8.22
C TRP A 12 16.66 -1.26 -8.94
N ARG A 13 17.75 -0.49 -8.94
CA ARG A 13 17.85 0.78 -9.67
C ARG A 13 17.65 0.58 -11.18
N ARG A 14 18.23 -0.47 -11.76
CA ARG A 14 17.98 -0.84 -13.17
C ARG A 14 16.52 -1.24 -13.41
N TYR A 15 15.89 -1.94 -12.47
CA TYR A 15 14.47 -2.32 -12.56
C TYR A 15 13.53 -1.10 -12.48
N SER A 16 13.74 -0.19 -11.53
CA SER A 16 12.92 1.02 -11.36
C SER A 16 13.05 2.00 -12.52
N VAL A 17 14.26 2.20 -13.06
CA VAL A 17 14.48 3.08 -14.23
C VAL A 17 13.78 2.52 -15.47
N ARG A 18 13.80 1.20 -15.68
CA ARG A 18 13.15 0.57 -16.83
C ARG A 18 11.63 0.66 -16.80
N ASN A 19 11.03 0.80 -15.62
CA ASN A 19 9.57 0.86 -15.43
C ASN A 19 9.04 2.27 -15.14
N GLY A 20 9.82 3.33 -15.41
CA GLY A 20 9.33 4.72 -15.31
C GLY A 20 9.13 5.25 -13.89
N TYR A 21 9.78 4.64 -12.88
CA TYR A 21 9.67 5.09 -11.48
C TYR A 21 10.61 6.26 -11.11
N TRP A 22 11.23 6.91 -12.10
CA TRP A 22 12.14 8.05 -11.92
C TRP A 22 11.82 9.15 -12.92
N ASP A 23 10.94 10.08 -12.55
CA ASP A 23 10.79 11.36 -13.24
C ASP A 23 11.22 12.49 -12.29
N ASP A 24 12.50 12.83 -12.36
CA ASP A 24 13.08 14.13 -11.96
C ASP A 24 14.15 14.50 -13.00
N VAL A 25 13.83 14.31 -14.29
CA VAL A 25 14.62 14.84 -15.40
C VAL A 25 13.73 15.79 -16.18
N ASP A 26 14.17 17.04 -16.24
CA ASP A 26 13.55 18.16 -16.94
C ASP A 26 13.15 17.75 -18.36
N HIS A 27 11.86 17.52 -18.58
CA HIS A 27 11.34 17.17 -19.91
C HIS A 27 11.10 18.46 -20.69
N GLY A 28 12.00 18.71 -21.65
CA GLY A 28 11.73 19.60 -22.79
C GLY A 28 10.45 19.19 -23.54
N PRO A 29 9.95 20.07 -24.44
CA PRO A 29 8.56 20.01 -24.90
C PRO A 29 8.30 18.78 -25.78
N PHE A 30 7.65 17.76 -25.20
CA PHE A 30 7.02 16.66 -25.93
C PHE A 30 5.77 17.17 -26.66
N ARG A 31 5.93 17.55 -27.93
CA ARG A 31 4.85 17.52 -28.92
C ARG A 31 4.83 16.11 -29.53
N ASP A 32 3.63 15.60 -29.81
CA ASP A 32 3.38 14.40 -30.64
C ASP A 32 3.31 13.03 -29.94
N ARG A 33 2.62 12.95 -28.80
CA ARG A 33 1.88 11.72 -28.45
C ARG A 33 0.37 11.96 -28.55
N PRO A 34 -0.41 11.05 -29.18
CA PRO A 34 -1.86 11.15 -29.17
C PRO A 34 -2.37 11.05 -27.72
N PRO A 35 -3.37 11.85 -27.33
CA PRO A 35 -3.87 11.85 -25.97
C PRO A 35 -4.55 10.52 -25.66
N VAL A 36 -3.97 9.76 -24.72
CA VAL A 36 -4.67 8.69 -23.99
C VAL A 36 -5.66 9.40 -23.05
N GLY A 37 -6.73 9.98 -23.58
CA GLY A 37 -7.45 11.03 -22.84
C GLY A 37 -8.96 11.18 -23.04
N ALA A 38 -9.60 10.47 -23.97
CA ALA A 38 -11.04 10.67 -24.20
C ALA A 38 -11.98 9.73 -23.42
N ALA A 39 -11.50 8.55 -22.98
CA ALA A 39 -12.34 7.56 -22.30
C ALA A 39 -12.26 7.60 -20.76
N TRP A 40 -11.31 8.35 -20.18
CA TRP A 40 -11.07 8.37 -18.73
C TRP A 40 -11.56 9.66 -18.03
N GLN A 41 -11.89 10.71 -18.78
CA GLN A 41 -12.33 11.99 -18.20
C GLN A 41 -13.73 11.94 -17.58
N ASN A 42 -14.52 10.90 -17.87
CA ASN A 42 -15.84 10.70 -17.26
C ASN A 42 -15.81 9.83 -15.99
N ILE A 43 -14.63 9.41 -15.54
CA ILE A 43 -14.39 8.96 -14.16
C ILE A 43 -13.61 10.07 -13.45
N VAL A 44 -14.19 11.28 -13.44
CA VAL A 44 -13.98 12.16 -12.28
C VAL A 44 -14.34 11.30 -11.08
N ALA A 45 -13.47 11.24 -10.07
CA ALA A 45 -13.75 10.60 -8.79
C ALA A 45 -15.21 10.88 -8.46
N GLN A 46 -16.10 9.90 -8.69
CA GLN A 46 -17.44 10.04 -8.19
C GLN A 46 -17.21 10.21 -6.69
N PRO A 47 -17.75 11.28 -6.06
CA PRO A 47 -17.69 11.40 -4.62
C PRO A 47 -18.09 10.02 -4.11
N LEU A 48 -17.16 9.33 -3.41
CA LEU A 48 -17.42 8.03 -2.79
C LEU A 48 -18.83 8.12 -2.26
N GLY A 49 -19.72 7.27 -2.79
CA GLY A 49 -21.15 7.53 -2.85
C GLY A 49 -21.58 8.34 -1.64
N GLN A 50 -22.16 9.52 -1.87
CA GLN A 50 -22.85 10.30 -0.84
C GLN A 50 -24.06 9.52 -0.31
N GLU A 51 -23.90 8.26 0.12
CA GLU A 51 -24.44 7.88 1.41
C GLU A 51 -23.86 8.93 2.35
N LYS A 52 -24.67 9.97 2.56
CA LYS A 52 -24.39 11.10 3.40
C LYS A 52 -23.62 10.54 4.58
N TRP A 53 -22.41 11.03 4.80
CA TRP A 53 -21.89 11.10 6.14
C TRP A 53 -22.94 11.91 6.90
N GLU A 54 -23.97 11.24 7.43
CA GLU A 54 -25.08 11.87 8.10
C GLU A 54 -24.44 12.58 9.28
N ALA A 55 -24.33 13.90 9.16
CA ALA A 55 -23.55 14.75 10.05
C ALA A 55 -24.03 14.73 11.51
N ALA A 56 -25.03 13.91 11.84
CA ALA A 56 -25.73 13.91 13.10
C ALA A 56 -25.18 12.94 14.16
N SER A 57 -24.23 12.04 13.85
CA SER A 57 -23.81 11.01 14.84
C SER A 57 -22.31 10.72 14.95
N HIS A 58 -21.46 11.24 14.06
CA HIS A 58 -20.02 11.04 14.18
C HIS A 58 -19.33 12.24 14.83
N PRO A 59 -18.46 12.03 15.85
CA PRO A 59 -17.68 13.11 16.43
C PRO A 59 -16.84 13.81 15.36
N SER A 60 -16.66 15.12 15.47
CA SER A 60 -15.80 15.85 14.54
C SER A 60 -14.37 15.30 14.59
N PRO A 61 -13.55 15.46 13.53
CA PRO A 61 -12.13 15.14 13.56
C PRO A 61 -11.39 15.64 14.80
N ILE A 62 -11.72 16.85 15.27
CA ILE A 62 -11.13 17.45 16.46
C ILE A 62 -11.59 16.72 17.72
N ASP A 63 -12.89 16.40 17.82
CA ASP A 63 -13.42 15.66 18.98
C ASP A 63 -12.80 14.27 19.10
N ARG A 64 -12.56 13.60 17.96
CA ARG A 64 -11.83 12.31 17.94
C ARG A 64 -10.40 12.45 18.46
N CYS A 65 -9.72 13.54 18.10
CA CYS A 65 -8.38 13.81 18.61
C CYS A 65 -8.39 14.17 20.10
N ASN A 66 -9.39 14.93 20.56
CA ASN A 66 -9.59 15.19 21.97
C ASN A 66 -9.85 13.90 22.76
N ALA A 67 -10.61 12.96 22.20
CA ALA A 67 -10.89 11.66 22.81
C ALA A 67 -9.63 10.79 23.00
N VAL A 68 -8.60 10.96 22.17
CA VAL A 68 -7.28 10.33 22.36
C VAL A 68 -6.30 11.18 23.17
N GLY A 69 -6.79 12.25 23.82
CA GLY A 69 -5.99 13.12 24.69
C GLY A 69 -5.11 14.14 23.95
N LEU A 70 -5.32 14.36 22.65
CA LEU A 70 -4.56 15.30 21.85
C LEU A 70 -5.41 16.53 21.51
N ARG A 71 -5.08 17.68 22.11
CA ARG A 71 -5.75 18.94 21.80
C ARG A 71 -5.10 19.56 20.57
N LEU A 72 -5.84 19.56 19.46
CA LEU A 72 -5.41 20.21 18.22
C LEU A 72 -5.98 21.65 18.21
N GLY A 73 -5.12 22.64 18.45
CA GLY A 73 -5.57 24.04 18.54
C GLY A 73 -4.49 25.10 18.28
N GLY A 74 -3.31 24.71 17.79
CA GLY A 74 -2.24 25.63 17.47
C GLY A 74 -2.44 26.33 16.12
N LYS A 75 -1.84 27.52 15.96
CA LYS A 75 -1.67 28.15 14.63
C LYS A 75 -1.14 27.11 13.64
N PRO A 76 -1.57 27.14 12.36
CA PRO A 76 -1.03 26.24 11.35
C PRO A 76 0.49 26.28 11.42
N SER A 77 1.09 25.14 11.74
CA SER A 77 2.54 25.04 11.81
C SER A 77 3.12 25.39 10.43
N ARG A 78 4.43 25.66 10.40
CA ARG A 78 5.17 25.76 9.14
C ARG A 78 4.78 24.62 8.19
N PRO A 79 4.70 24.86 6.87
CA PRO A 79 4.35 23.80 5.92
C PRO A 79 5.26 22.59 6.15
N ILE A 80 4.71 21.38 5.99
CA ILE A 80 5.59 20.22 5.94
C ILE A 80 6.44 20.37 4.69
N HIS A 81 7.75 20.40 4.87
CA HIS A 81 8.67 20.41 3.75
C HIS A 81 9.44 19.10 3.78
N ARG A 82 9.50 18.46 2.62
CA ARG A 82 10.36 17.32 2.33
C ARG A 82 10.06 16.10 3.21
N VAL A 83 8.79 15.72 3.33
CA VAL A 83 8.39 14.48 4.00
C VAL A 83 8.61 13.28 3.08
N GLN A 84 9.37 12.28 3.53
CA GLN A 84 9.43 10.98 2.86
C GLN A 84 8.41 10.03 3.48
N TRP A 85 7.50 9.51 2.67
CA TRP A 85 6.63 8.40 3.07
C TRP A 85 7.34 7.06 2.87
N LEU A 86 7.59 6.31 3.94
CA LEU A 86 8.03 4.91 3.84
C LEU A 86 6.79 4.02 3.88
N HIS A 87 6.27 3.71 2.70
CA HIS A 87 5.06 2.90 2.54
C HIS A 87 5.38 1.41 2.62
N ILE A 88 5.34 0.84 3.82
CA ILE A 88 5.55 -0.59 3.97
C ILE A 88 4.30 -1.35 3.48
N PRO A 89 4.44 -2.42 2.68
CA PRO A 89 3.30 -3.18 2.19
C PRO A 89 2.33 -3.61 3.30
N LYS A 90 1.06 -3.28 3.07
CA LYS A 90 -0.09 -3.57 3.95
C LYS A 90 -0.03 -2.90 5.33
N THR A 91 0.73 -1.82 5.50
CA THR A 91 0.74 -1.01 6.74
C THR A 91 -0.09 0.27 6.66
N GLY A 92 -1.15 0.29 5.84
CA GLY A 92 -2.15 1.36 5.82
C GLY A 92 -1.96 2.39 4.71
N SER A 93 -2.12 1.97 3.46
CA SER A 93 -1.98 2.84 2.27
C SER A 93 -2.89 4.09 2.30
N SER A 94 -4.04 4.00 2.97
CA SER A 94 -4.96 5.13 3.19
C SER A 94 -4.38 6.25 4.05
N PHE A 95 -3.26 6.03 4.74
CA PHE A 95 -2.58 7.11 5.47
C PHE A 95 -1.96 8.13 4.51
N GLY A 96 -1.80 7.74 3.24
CA GLY A 96 -1.53 8.67 2.15
C GLY A 96 -2.57 9.79 2.05
N THR A 97 -3.84 9.57 2.44
CA THR A 97 -4.85 10.63 2.56
C THR A 97 -4.41 11.68 3.57
N THR A 98 -3.95 11.28 4.75
CA THR A 98 -3.43 12.17 5.80
C THR A 98 -2.27 13.01 5.29
N LEU A 99 -1.31 12.35 4.63
CA LEU A 99 -0.16 12.99 4.01
C LEU A 99 -0.59 14.01 2.94
N MET A 100 -1.47 13.61 2.02
CA MET A 100 -1.97 14.45 0.93
C MET A 100 -2.68 15.69 1.46
N HIS A 101 -3.61 15.56 2.40
CA HIS A 101 -4.27 16.73 3.02
C HIS A 101 -3.27 17.66 3.72
N ARG A 102 -2.21 17.10 4.32
CA ARG A 102 -1.22 17.92 5.00
C ARG A 102 -0.28 18.66 4.04
N GLY A 103 0.13 18.03 2.94
CA GLY A 103 1.01 18.65 1.94
C GLY A 103 0.27 19.40 0.83
N CYS A 104 -1.03 19.17 0.72
CA CYS A 104 -1.90 19.74 -0.30
C CYS A 104 -3.17 20.33 0.33
N PRO A 105 -3.06 21.47 1.02
CA PRO A 105 -4.16 22.05 1.79
C PRO A 105 -5.35 22.53 0.95
N ARG A 106 -5.25 22.47 -0.39
CA ARG A 106 -6.29 22.92 -1.34
C ARG A 106 -7.04 21.78 -2.01
N ILE A 107 -6.78 20.52 -1.65
CA ILE A 107 -7.63 19.41 -2.10
C ILE A 107 -8.97 19.45 -1.33
N PRO A 108 -10.09 18.99 -1.92
CA PRO A 108 -11.37 18.92 -1.23
C PRO A 108 -11.28 18.12 0.08
N VAL A 109 -11.91 18.59 1.15
CA VAL A 109 -11.82 17.99 2.50
C VAL A 109 -12.33 16.55 2.60
N ASP A 110 -13.16 16.14 1.64
CA ASP A 110 -13.72 14.81 1.47
C ASP A 110 -12.90 13.92 0.53
N ALA A 111 -11.85 14.45 -0.11
CA ALA A 111 -10.97 13.67 -0.96
C ALA A 111 -10.24 12.60 -0.13
N ALA A 112 -10.49 11.34 -0.44
CA ALA A 112 -9.92 10.20 0.25
C ALA A 112 -9.36 9.18 -0.74
N ALA A 113 -8.36 8.44 -0.28
CA ALA A 113 -7.90 7.23 -0.93
C ALA A 113 -8.99 6.14 -0.79
N ASP A 114 -9.43 5.56 -1.91
CA ASP A 114 -10.52 4.56 -1.93
C ASP A 114 -10.03 3.12 -1.63
N ASP A 115 -10.92 2.12 -1.67
CA ASP A 115 -10.56 0.72 -1.35
C ASP A 115 -9.68 0.04 -2.42
N GLY A 116 -9.44 0.72 -3.56
CA GLY A 116 -8.71 0.19 -4.71
C GLY A 116 -7.19 0.33 -4.58
N ALA A 117 -6.57 0.98 -5.57
CA ALA A 117 -5.18 1.44 -5.50
C ALA A 117 -5.19 2.84 -4.86
N PRO A 118 -5.34 2.92 -3.52
CA PRO A 118 -6.09 4.00 -2.88
C PRO A 118 -5.46 5.36 -3.14
N ILE A 119 -4.14 5.37 -2.96
CA ILE A 119 -3.33 6.58 -3.04
C ILE A 119 -3.02 6.96 -4.49
N VAL A 120 -2.99 5.99 -5.42
CA VAL A 120 -2.75 6.24 -6.84
C VAL A 120 -3.84 7.16 -7.39
N ARG A 121 -5.10 6.77 -7.22
CA ARG A 121 -6.25 7.55 -7.69
C ARG A 121 -6.29 8.95 -7.08
N LEU A 122 -6.00 9.06 -5.78
CA LEU A 122 -5.93 10.35 -5.10
C LEU A 122 -4.81 11.23 -5.69
N THR A 123 -3.63 10.68 -5.93
CA THR A 123 -2.50 11.43 -6.52
C THR A 123 -2.67 11.75 -8.00
N GLU A 124 -3.45 10.97 -8.75
CA GLU A 124 -3.82 11.25 -10.14
C GLU A 124 -4.85 12.39 -10.23
N ALA A 125 -5.88 12.35 -9.37
CA ALA A 125 -6.90 13.40 -9.28
C ALA A 125 -6.31 14.73 -8.78
N TYR A 126 -5.36 14.67 -7.85
CA TYR A 126 -4.70 15.83 -7.25
C TYR A 126 -3.16 15.74 -7.40
N PRO A 127 -2.62 15.97 -8.61
CA PRO A 127 -1.19 15.80 -8.85
C PRO A 127 -0.34 16.74 -8.01
N ARG A 128 0.65 16.18 -7.31
CA ARG A 128 1.54 16.92 -6.39
C ARG A 128 2.36 18.01 -7.07
N ALA A 129 2.72 17.80 -8.33
CA ALA A 129 3.45 18.79 -9.14
C ALA A 129 2.60 20.05 -9.42
N ARG A 130 1.27 19.96 -9.30
CA ARG A 130 0.38 21.09 -9.56
C ARG A 130 0.24 21.94 -8.30
N ARG A 131 0.90 23.10 -8.34
CA ARG A 131 0.81 24.14 -7.31
C ARG A 131 -0.60 24.63 -7.01
N LYS A 132 -1.65 24.27 -7.76
CA LYS A 132 -3.03 24.61 -7.40
C LYS A 132 -3.56 23.78 -6.23
N TRP A 133 -3.04 22.57 -6.03
CA TRP A 133 -3.44 21.65 -4.98
C TRP A 133 -2.45 21.65 -3.83
N CYS A 134 -1.16 21.59 -4.18
CA CYS A 134 -0.09 21.31 -3.24
C CYS A 134 0.84 22.49 -3.02
N ASP A 135 1.36 22.59 -1.80
CA ASP A 135 2.45 23.48 -1.50
C ASP A 135 3.74 22.89 -2.09
N LYS A 136 4.68 23.76 -2.49
CA LYS A 136 5.95 23.30 -3.04
C LYS A 136 6.68 22.41 -2.04
N ASP A 137 7.35 21.39 -2.56
CA ASP A 137 8.32 20.58 -1.83
C ASP A 137 7.75 19.84 -0.62
N ALA A 138 6.42 19.64 -0.54
CA ALA A 138 5.82 18.97 0.61
C ALA A 138 6.29 17.52 0.77
N PHE A 139 6.62 16.84 -0.32
CA PHE A 139 6.95 15.42 -0.35
C PHE A 139 8.29 15.13 -1.01
N LEU A 140 9.01 14.17 -0.43
CA LEU A 140 10.11 13.45 -1.06
C LEU A 140 9.58 12.09 -1.54
N GLY A 141 9.83 11.76 -2.80
CA GLY A 141 9.58 10.42 -3.33
C GLY A 141 8.12 10.12 -3.73
N ASN A 142 7.86 8.85 -3.99
CA ASN A 142 6.60 8.34 -4.52
C ASN A 142 5.65 7.95 -3.36
N LEU A 143 4.43 8.50 -3.33
CA LEU A 143 3.42 8.09 -2.33
C LEU A 143 2.80 6.72 -2.67
N ASN A 144 2.93 6.29 -3.92
CA ASN A 144 2.28 5.09 -4.46
C ASN A 144 3.15 3.85 -4.42
N GLY A 145 4.46 4.02 -4.27
CA GLY A 145 5.42 2.92 -4.32
C GLY A 145 5.63 2.26 -2.97
N HIS A 146 6.33 1.14 -3.01
CA HIS A 146 6.89 0.44 -1.86
C HIS A 146 8.41 0.53 -1.90
N GLU A 147 8.95 1.71 -2.24
CA GLU A 147 10.39 1.91 -2.27
C GLU A 147 10.96 1.83 -0.85
N PRO A 148 12.11 1.16 -0.66
CA PRO A 148 12.76 1.09 0.62
C PRO A 148 13.37 2.42 1.04
N LEU A 149 13.63 2.54 2.35
CA LEU A 149 14.21 3.76 2.92
C LEU A 149 15.57 4.05 2.28
N ARG A 150 15.77 5.27 1.78
CA ARG A 150 17.09 5.74 1.34
C ARG A 150 17.77 6.43 2.51
N TYR A 151 18.91 5.87 2.92
CA TYR A 151 19.67 6.34 4.06
C TYR A 151 21.10 6.67 3.62
N PRO A 152 21.67 7.83 4.02
CA PRO A 152 21.14 8.79 5.02
C PRO A 152 20.20 9.87 4.46
N GLU A 153 19.83 9.83 3.17
CA GLU A 153 19.16 10.94 2.48
C GLU A 153 17.82 11.35 3.12
N HIS A 154 17.09 10.40 3.68
CA HIS A 154 15.77 10.62 4.28
C HIS A 154 15.79 10.74 5.82
N ARG A 155 16.98 10.77 6.43
CA ARG A 155 17.14 10.91 7.89
C ARG A 155 16.41 12.16 8.40
N GLY A 156 15.62 12.01 9.47
CA GLY A 156 14.83 13.07 10.08
C GLY A 156 13.63 13.52 9.27
N ARG A 157 13.33 12.88 8.13
CA ARG A 157 12.25 13.24 7.21
C ARG A 157 11.25 12.12 6.95
N THR A 158 11.52 10.93 7.46
CA THR A 158 10.70 9.75 7.22
C THR A 158 9.47 9.70 8.11
N VAL A 159 8.33 9.45 7.48
CA VAL A 159 7.05 9.14 8.11
C VAL A 159 6.70 7.71 7.72
N ALA A 160 6.26 6.90 8.68
CA ALA A 160 5.79 5.54 8.41
C ALA A 160 4.68 5.13 9.36
N LEU A 161 3.86 4.19 8.89
CA LEU A 161 3.01 3.37 9.75
C LEU A 161 3.55 1.95 9.82
N PHE A 162 3.50 1.38 11.01
CA PHE A 162 3.85 0.00 11.29
C PHE A 162 2.59 -0.81 11.64
N ARG A 163 2.63 -2.11 11.34
CA ARG A 163 1.51 -3.03 11.57
C ARG A 163 2.00 -4.26 12.33
N GLU A 164 1.11 -4.80 13.16
CA GLU A 164 1.35 -6.08 13.83
C GLU A 164 1.67 -7.16 12.77
N PRO A 165 2.80 -7.88 12.90
CA PRO A 165 3.33 -8.72 11.83
C PRO A 165 2.37 -9.81 11.34
N ARG A 166 1.66 -10.49 12.24
CA ARG A 166 0.72 -11.56 11.85
C ARG A 166 -0.41 -11.01 10.99
N ALA A 167 -0.98 -9.87 11.39
CA ALA A 167 -2.00 -9.17 10.63
C ALA A 167 -1.47 -8.66 9.28
N ARG A 168 -0.21 -8.23 9.21
CA ARG A 168 0.47 -7.83 7.97
C ARG A 168 0.66 -9.01 7.03
N LEU A 169 1.19 -10.13 7.51
CA LEU A 169 1.39 -11.37 6.75
C LEU A 169 0.08 -11.90 6.18
N ARG A 170 -0.98 -12.00 6.99
CA ARG A 170 -2.33 -12.39 6.53
C ARG A 170 -2.83 -11.46 5.43
N SER A 171 -2.66 -10.15 5.61
CA SER A 171 -3.08 -9.15 4.62
C SER A 171 -2.29 -9.21 3.32
N GLU A 172 -1.00 -9.58 3.37
CA GLU A 172 -0.16 -9.77 2.18
C GLU A 172 -0.57 -11.03 1.43
N CYS A 173 -0.70 -12.15 2.14
CA CYS A 173 -1.11 -13.41 1.55
C CYS A 173 -2.52 -13.36 0.95
N ALA A 174 -3.46 -12.67 1.60
CA ALA A 174 -4.77 -12.42 1.04
C ALA A 174 -4.70 -11.61 -0.26
N ALA A 175 -3.81 -10.61 -0.34
CA ALA A 175 -3.62 -9.82 -1.55
C ALA A 175 -3.02 -10.67 -2.68
N ILE A 176 -1.99 -11.48 -2.38
CA ILE A 176 -1.39 -12.41 -3.35
C ILE A 176 -2.47 -13.38 -3.86
N GLN A 177 -3.24 -14.01 -2.97
CA GLN A 177 -4.34 -14.90 -3.34
C GLN A 177 -5.36 -14.21 -4.25
N ALA A 178 -5.79 -12.99 -3.93
CA ALA A 178 -6.75 -12.24 -4.73
C ALA A 178 -6.23 -11.96 -6.15
N GLU A 179 -4.93 -11.70 -6.29
CA GLU A 179 -4.31 -11.47 -7.59
C GLU A 179 -4.23 -12.72 -8.46
N PHE A 180 -3.95 -13.87 -7.85
CA PHE A 180 -4.07 -15.14 -8.54
C PHE A 180 -5.53 -15.40 -8.98
N VAL A 181 -6.52 -15.19 -8.10
CA VAL A 181 -7.94 -15.31 -8.47
C VAL A 181 -8.28 -14.42 -9.67
N ARG A 182 -7.84 -13.16 -9.67
CA ARG A 182 -8.08 -12.20 -10.75
C ARG A 182 -7.41 -12.63 -12.07
N ALA A 183 -6.16 -13.05 -12.00
CA ALA A 183 -5.37 -13.47 -13.15
C ALA A 183 -5.94 -14.71 -13.85
N PHE A 184 -6.52 -15.64 -13.10
CA PHE A 184 -7.03 -16.90 -13.64
C PHE A 184 -8.54 -16.89 -13.91
N SER A 185 -9.33 -16.07 -13.22
CA SER A 185 -10.77 -15.90 -13.52
C SER A 185 -11.00 -15.17 -14.84
N SER A 186 -10.14 -14.21 -15.19
CA SER A 186 -10.22 -13.45 -16.44
C SER A 186 -9.92 -14.29 -17.70
N SER A 187 -9.34 -15.48 -17.55
CA SER A 187 -9.01 -16.38 -18.65
C SER A 187 -10.18 -17.26 -19.11
N VAL A 188 -11.32 -17.26 -18.39
CA VAL A 188 -12.44 -18.18 -18.64
C VAL A 188 -13.43 -17.67 -19.69
N VAL A 189 -13.38 -16.40 -20.11
CA VAL A 189 -14.41 -15.84 -21.00
C VAL A 189 -13.79 -14.97 -22.09
N GLN A 190 -13.25 -15.59 -23.14
CA GLN A 190 -13.66 -15.20 -24.49
C GLN A 190 -13.89 -16.47 -25.30
N PRO A 191 -15.16 -16.85 -25.61
CA PRO A 191 -15.37 -17.87 -26.62
C PRO A 191 -14.61 -17.44 -27.88
N PRO A 192 -13.96 -18.38 -28.60
CA PRO A 192 -13.24 -18.03 -29.82
C PRO A 192 -14.19 -17.20 -30.66
N ARG A 193 -13.82 -15.94 -30.94
CA ARG A 193 -14.57 -15.10 -31.88
C ARG A 193 -14.70 -15.96 -33.12
N ARG A 194 -15.90 -16.53 -33.35
CA ARG A 194 -16.22 -17.17 -34.62
C ARG A 194 -15.90 -16.09 -35.62
N ARG A 195 -14.80 -16.25 -36.36
CA ARG A 195 -14.59 -15.47 -37.58
C ARG A 195 -15.85 -15.79 -38.37
N LEU A 196 -16.80 -14.85 -38.39
CA LEU A 196 -17.89 -14.85 -39.34
C LEU A 196 -17.16 -14.84 -40.68
N GLY A 197 -17.00 -16.05 -41.23
CA GLY A 197 -16.39 -16.23 -42.51
C GLY A 197 -17.17 -15.36 -43.46
N HIS A 198 -16.50 -14.43 -44.13
CA HIS A 198 -16.95 -13.96 -45.41
C HIS A 198 -17.22 -15.21 -46.25
N ARG A 199 -18.51 -15.53 -46.43
CA ARG A 199 -19.01 -16.54 -47.36
C ARG A 199 -18.48 -16.16 -48.74
N ARG A 200 -17.33 -16.71 -49.13
CA ARG A 200 -17.04 -16.94 -50.54
C ARG A 200 -17.84 -18.17 -50.95
N LEU A 201 -18.81 -17.94 -51.82
CA LEU A 201 -19.53 -18.94 -52.59
C LEU A 201 -18.51 -19.87 -53.26
N PHE A 202 -18.32 -21.09 -52.75
CA PHE A 202 -17.69 -22.16 -53.50
C PHE A 202 -18.71 -23.23 -53.84
N ARG A 203 -18.75 -23.48 -55.14
CA ARG A 203 -19.66 -24.30 -55.91
C ARG A 203 -19.40 -25.78 -55.62
N LYS A 204 -20.49 -26.56 -55.61
CA LYS A 204 -20.59 -28.01 -55.36
C LYS A 204 -19.50 -28.84 -56.05
N ASN A 205 -18.94 -29.81 -55.33
CA ASN A 205 -18.83 -31.18 -55.85
C ASN A 205 -18.69 -32.26 -54.76
N SER A 206 -19.64 -33.19 -54.87
CA SER A 206 -19.72 -34.62 -54.49
C SER A 206 -18.73 -35.32 -53.54
N LYS A 207 -19.36 -36.06 -52.60
CA LYS A 207 -19.07 -37.44 -52.14
C LYS A 207 -17.76 -37.68 -51.36
N ALA A 208 -17.85 -37.72 -50.03
CA ALA A 208 -17.06 -38.63 -49.20
C ALA A 208 -17.75 -38.90 -47.84
N ARG A 209 -17.55 -40.14 -47.38
CA ARG A 209 -18.26 -40.87 -46.32
C ARG A 209 -18.11 -40.29 -44.93
N GLY A 210 -19.14 -40.50 -44.12
CA GLY A 210 -19.19 -40.17 -42.70
C GLY A 210 -18.15 -40.90 -41.87
N ARG A 211 -17.54 -40.15 -40.95
CA ARG A 211 -16.85 -40.66 -39.77
C ARG A 211 -17.35 -39.80 -38.61
N LEU A 212 -18.14 -40.40 -37.71
CA LEU A 212 -18.53 -39.79 -36.45
C LEU A 212 -17.26 -39.42 -35.68
N ILE A 213 -17.02 -38.12 -35.52
CA ILE A 213 -16.07 -37.62 -34.54
C ILE A 213 -16.76 -37.78 -33.19
N ARG A 214 -16.31 -38.75 -32.40
CA ARG A 214 -16.63 -38.81 -30.97
C ARG A 214 -16.12 -37.50 -30.36
N ASN A 215 -17.02 -36.76 -29.70
CA ASN A 215 -16.64 -35.70 -28.79
C ASN A 215 -15.95 -36.36 -27.61
N ASP A 216 -14.62 -36.42 -27.68
CA ASP A 216 -13.78 -36.81 -26.56
C ASP A 216 -13.82 -35.66 -25.55
N THR A 217 -14.58 -35.84 -24.48
CA THR A 217 -14.57 -34.99 -23.28
C THR A 217 -13.40 -35.35 -22.35
N SER A 218 -12.32 -35.93 -22.88
CA SER A 218 -11.06 -36.01 -22.17
C SER A 218 -10.68 -34.59 -21.75
N ALA A 219 -10.63 -34.37 -20.42
CA ALA A 219 -10.17 -33.16 -19.79
C ALA A 219 -8.95 -32.63 -20.57
N GLY A 220 -9.17 -31.53 -21.29
CA GLY A 220 -8.13 -30.92 -22.10
C GLY A 220 -6.92 -30.69 -21.20
N GLU A 221 -5.84 -31.41 -21.51
CA GLU A 221 -4.53 -31.20 -20.96
C GLU A 221 -4.21 -29.71 -21.16
N TRP A 222 -4.33 -28.92 -20.08
CA TRP A 222 -4.09 -27.47 -20.10
C TRP A 222 -2.61 -27.26 -20.39
N LYS A 223 -2.23 -27.30 -21.66
CA LYS A 223 -0.89 -26.98 -22.13
C LYS A 223 -0.64 -25.49 -21.87
N SER A 224 0.03 -25.23 -20.74
CA SER A 224 0.78 -24.01 -20.44
C SER A 224 0.03 -22.68 -20.60
N GLY A 225 -1.04 -22.49 -19.85
CA GLY A 225 -1.34 -21.17 -19.27
C GLY A 225 -0.40 -20.95 -18.08
N SER A 226 0.90 -20.78 -18.34
CA SER A 226 1.86 -20.60 -17.25
C SER A 226 1.59 -19.27 -16.56
N VAL A 227 1.81 -19.17 -15.25
CA VAL A 227 1.77 -17.88 -14.53
C VAL A 227 2.60 -16.80 -15.24
N TYR A 228 3.63 -17.20 -16.00
CA TYR A 228 4.47 -16.30 -16.79
C TYR A 228 3.81 -15.73 -18.05
N SER A 229 2.72 -16.32 -18.55
CA SER A 229 1.99 -15.80 -19.70
C SER A 229 1.02 -14.68 -19.34
N ASN A 230 0.72 -14.47 -18.06
CA ASN A 230 -0.08 -13.32 -17.61
C ASN A 230 0.87 -12.15 -17.22
N PRO A 231 1.02 -11.12 -18.09
CA PRO A 231 1.93 -10.01 -17.82
C PRO A 231 1.54 -9.20 -16.59
N PHE A 232 0.23 -9.07 -16.29
CA PHE A 232 -0.25 -8.33 -15.13
C PHE A 232 0.10 -9.02 -13.81
N LEU A 233 -0.13 -10.34 -13.72
CA LEU A 233 0.25 -11.11 -12.53
C LEU A 233 1.77 -11.06 -12.32
N ARG A 234 2.52 -11.20 -13.42
CA ARG A 234 3.97 -11.11 -13.39
C ARG A 234 4.43 -9.74 -12.86
N GLU A 235 3.94 -8.65 -13.44
CA GLU A 235 4.29 -7.29 -13.05
C GLU A 235 3.89 -7.00 -11.59
N PHE A 236 2.70 -7.45 -11.15
CA PHE A 236 2.27 -7.34 -9.77
C PHE A 236 3.23 -8.05 -8.81
N LEU A 237 3.58 -9.31 -9.09
CA LEU A 237 4.43 -10.09 -8.19
C LEU A 237 5.85 -9.52 -8.12
N TYR A 238 6.40 -9.04 -9.25
CA TYR A 238 7.71 -8.38 -9.25
C TYR A 238 7.68 -6.98 -8.62
N SER A 239 6.59 -6.21 -8.76
CA SER A 239 6.48 -4.91 -8.09
C SER A 239 6.41 -5.03 -6.57
N HIS A 240 5.96 -6.20 -6.07
CA HIS A 240 6.02 -6.54 -4.65
C HIS A 240 7.40 -7.10 -4.22
N GLY A 241 8.33 -7.32 -5.15
CA GLY A 241 9.69 -7.77 -4.87
C GLY A 241 9.87 -9.29 -4.81
N LEU A 242 8.89 -10.09 -5.24
CA LEU A 242 9.01 -11.56 -5.24
C LEU A 242 10.10 -12.03 -6.20
N SER A 243 10.91 -12.98 -5.75
CA SER A 243 11.89 -13.66 -6.60
C SER A 243 11.18 -14.56 -7.63
N HIS A 244 11.87 -14.85 -8.74
CA HIS A 244 11.33 -15.76 -9.75
C HIS A 244 10.99 -17.14 -9.15
N LEU A 245 11.80 -17.63 -8.22
CA LEU A 245 11.60 -18.90 -7.51
C LEU A 245 10.33 -18.86 -6.64
N ALA A 246 10.12 -17.76 -5.89
CA ALA A 246 8.92 -17.56 -5.11
C ALA A 246 7.65 -17.57 -5.98
N ILE A 247 7.71 -16.89 -7.13
CA ILE A 247 6.62 -16.86 -8.12
C ILE A 247 6.36 -18.28 -8.67
N SER A 248 7.40 -19.03 -9.03
CA SER A 248 7.26 -20.42 -9.51
C SER A 248 6.58 -21.31 -8.48
N ARG A 249 6.96 -21.19 -7.20
CA ARG A 249 6.40 -21.99 -6.12
C ARG A 249 4.92 -21.68 -5.91
N LEU A 250 4.56 -20.39 -5.85
CA LEU A 250 3.16 -19.95 -5.75
C LEU A 250 2.32 -20.44 -6.93
N ALA A 251 2.87 -20.37 -8.14
CA ALA A 251 2.23 -20.88 -9.35
C ALA A 251 1.94 -22.37 -9.27
N ALA A 252 2.90 -23.17 -8.79
CA ALA A 252 2.75 -24.60 -8.62
C ALA A 252 1.63 -24.94 -7.61
N ILE A 253 1.63 -24.27 -6.46
CA ILE A 253 0.59 -24.43 -5.43
C ILE A 253 -0.78 -24.07 -6.00
N TRP A 254 -0.89 -22.92 -6.66
CA TRP A 254 -2.13 -22.47 -7.27
C TRP A 254 -2.65 -23.44 -8.33
N ASN A 255 -1.77 -23.98 -9.18
CA ASN A 255 -2.16 -24.93 -10.20
C ASN A 255 -2.67 -26.25 -9.61
N ALA A 256 -2.13 -26.67 -8.46
CA ALA A 256 -2.54 -27.90 -7.80
C ALA A 256 -3.89 -27.78 -7.07
N SER A 257 -4.17 -26.67 -6.38
CA SER A 257 -5.31 -26.56 -5.46
C SER A 257 -6.27 -25.39 -5.73
N ARG A 258 -5.94 -24.52 -6.69
CA ARG A 258 -6.66 -23.24 -6.97
C ARG A 258 -6.78 -22.34 -5.74
N ARG A 259 -5.88 -22.52 -4.78
CA ARG A 259 -5.79 -21.77 -3.54
C ARG A 259 -4.33 -21.72 -3.09
N ILE A 260 -3.90 -20.63 -2.51
CA ILE A 260 -2.61 -20.53 -1.83
C ILE A 260 -2.93 -20.59 -0.33
N PRO A 261 -2.68 -21.72 0.35
CA PRO A 261 -2.80 -21.79 1.80
C PRO A 261 -1.93 -20.72 2.46
N LEU A 262 -2.42 -20.14 3.56
CA LEU A 262 -1.71 -19.08 4.28
C LEU A 262 -0.29 -19.54 4.65
N ASP A 263 -0.20 -20.76 5.17
CA ASP A 263 1.01 -21.51 5.51
C ASP A 263 2.05 -21.58 4.40
N ASP A 264 1.63 -21.85 3.17
CA ASP A 264 2.54 -21.89 2.03
C ASP A 264 2.98 -20.50 1.60
N CYS A 265 2.07 -19.52 1.69
CA CYS A 265 2.38 -18.13 1.39
C CYS A 265 3.39 -17.53 2.37
N VAL A 266 3.23 -17.76 3.68
CA VAL A 266 4.15 -17.19 4.69
C VAL A 266 5.54 -17.82 4.63
N ARG A 267 5.64 -19.08 4.16
CA ARG A 267 6.91 -19.77 3.92
C ARG A 267 7.64 -19.36 2.65
N ILE A 268 7.14 -18.37 1.91
CA ILE A 268 7.85 -17.80 0.77
C ILE A 268 9.09 -17.07 1.26
N GLU A 269 10.20 -17.32 0.59
CA GLU A 269 11.46 -16.62 0.83
C GLU A 269 11.26 -15.10 0.73
N GLY A 270 11.73 -14.37 1.75
CA GLY A 270 11.59 -12.93 1.83
C GLY A 270 10.26 -12.43 2.39
N MET A 271 9.27 -13.30 2.66
CA MET A 271 7.98 -12.86 3.24
C MET A 271 8.14 -12.23 4.63
N HIS A 272 9.01 -12.81 5.44
CA HIS A 272 9.35 -12.36 6.80
C HIS A 272 10.32 -11.16 6.80
N GLY A 273 10.29 -10.38 7.88
CA GLY A 273 11.17 -9.25 8.12
C GLY A 273 10.92 -8.08 7.17
N CYS A 274 9.73 -7.98 6.56
CA CYS A 274 9.45 -6.98 5.53
C CYS A 274 9.57 -5.56 6.08
N GLN A 275 8.98 -5.26 7.24
CA GLN A 275 9.08 -3.94 7.88
C GLN A 275 10.54 -3.62 8.20
N THR A 276 11.27 -4.58 8.76
CA THR A 276 12.69 -4.45 9.10
C THR A 276 13.55 -4.15 7.87
N LYS A 277 13.38 -4.91 6.79
CA LYS A 277 14.07 -4.71 5.51
C LYS A 277 13.78 -3.34 4.91
N MET A 278 12.52 -2.93 4.91
CA MET A 278 12.09 -1.65 4.35
C MET A 278 12.74 -0.46 5.08
N VAL A 279 12.86 -0.54 6.41
CA VAL A 279 13.60 0.45 7.23
C VAL A 279 15.10 0.43 6.95
N LEU A 280 15.67 -0.73 6.61
CA LEU A 280 17.09 -0.87 6.28
C LEU A 280 17.47 -0.36 4.89
N GLY A 281 16.49 -0.12 4.01
CA GLY A 281 16.77 0.20 2.60
C GLY A 281 16.72 -1.02 1.67
N VAL A 282 16.19 -2.14 2.15
CA VAL A 282 16.01 -3.37 1.39
C VAL A 282 14.52 -3.51 1.00
N PRO A 283 14.20 -3.82 -0.28
CA PRO A 283 12.82 -4.04 -0.69
C PRO A 283 12.11 -5.10 0.14
N CYS A 284 10.80 -4.93 0.35
CA CYS A 284 9.98 -6.02 0.86
C CYS A 284 10.06 -7.25 -0.07
N LEU A 285 9.87 -8.45 0.48
CA LEU A 285 9.96 -9.73 -0.24
C LEU A 285 11.33 -10.06 -0.86
N ALA A 286 12.34 -9.19 -0.70
CA ALA A 286 13.70 -9.52 -1.08
C ALA A 286 14.20 -10.74 -0.25
N PRO A 287 14.90 -11.70 -0.90
CA PRO A 287 15.57 -12.82 -0.24
C PRO A 287 16.83 -12.30 0.47
N PHE A 288 16.60 -11.60 1.57
CA PHE A 288 17.63 -10.91 2.33
C PHE A 288 17.61 -11.42 3.77
N GLU A 289 18.72 -12.00 4.20
CA GLU A 289 18.89 -12.54 5.54
C GLU A 289 19.16 -11.42 6.54
N LEU A 290 18.27 -11.30 7.52
CA LEU A 290 18.44 -10.39 8.64
C LEU A 290 19.31 -11.05 9.72
N ASN A 291 20.08 -10.22 10.41
CA ASN A 291 20.86 -10.61 11.58
C ASN A 291 20.71 -9.56 12.70
N ALA A 292 21.26 -9.85 13.87
CA ALA A 292 21.13 -8.99 15.04
C ALA A 292 21.67 -7.56 14.82
N SER A 293 22.78 -7.41 14.10
CA SER A 293 23.37 -6.08 13.82
C SER A 293 22.49 -5.26 12.88
N LEU A 294 21.95 -5.89 11.84
CA LEU A 294 21.02 -5.24 10.91
C LEU A 294 19.72 -4.86 11.62
N PHE A 295 19.20 -5.74 12.47
CA PHE A 295 18.03 -5.43 13.30
C PHE A 295 18.29 -4.25 14.24
N ALA A 296 19.43 -4.22 14.92
CA ALA A 296 19.81 -3.11 15.81
C ALA A 296 19.85 -1.76 15.06
N GLU A 297 20.35 -1.75 13.82
CA GLU A 297 20.33 -0.54 12.99
C GLU A 297 18.90 -0.14 12.57
N ALA A 298 18.04 -1.11 12.22
CA ALA A 298 16.64 -0.82 11.91
C ALA A 298 15.90 -0.23 13.12
N ALA A 299 16.11 -0.82 14.30
CA ALA A 299 15.56 -0.34 15.56
C ALA A 299 16.02 1.09 15.88
N ARG A 300 17.33 1.37 15.77
CA ARG A 300 17.90 2.69 15.99
C ARG A 300 17.31 3.74 15.04
N ARG A 301 17.11 3.42 13.75
CA ARG A 301 16.47 4.33 12.80
C ARG A 301 15.06 4.73 13.23
N ILE A 302 14.23 3.77 13.66
CA ILE A 302 12.88 4.05 14.18
C ILE A 302 12.95 4.90 15.44
N ALA A 303 13.88 4.56 16.34
CA ALA A 303 14.02 5.23 17.63
C ALA A 303 14.49 6.68 17.49
N ASP A 304 15.37 6.99 16.54
CA ASP A 304 16.09 8.27 16.52
C ASP A 304 15.87 9.11 15.26
N ASP A 305 15.72 8.46 14.10
CA ASP A 305 15.84 9.13 12.80
C ASP A 305 14.49 9.37 12.10
N PHE A 306 13.40 8.75 12.56
CA PHE A 306 12.09 8.96 11.95
C PHE A 306 11.46 10.26 12.42
N MET A 307 10.93 11.05 11.47
CA MET A 307 10.16 12.24 11.77
C MET A 307 8.87 11.86 12.51
N PHE A 308 8.21 10.79 12.07
CA PHE A 308 6.97 10.27 12.65
C PHE A 308 6.89 8.75 12.53
N VAL A 309 6.37 8.13 13.59
CA VAL A 309 6.08 6.70 13.67
C VAL A 309 4.65 6.54 14.18
N GLY A 310 3.79 5.90 13.40
CA GLY A 310 2.43 5.52 13.82
C GLY A 310 2.20 4.02 13.73
N VAL A 311 1.06 3.56 14.24
CA VAL A 311 0.69 2.14 14.23
C VAL A 311 -0.74 1.94 13.72
N THR A 312 -0.94 0.98 12.82
CA THR A 312 -2.24 0.77 12.16
C THR A 312 -3.34 0.32 13.12
N SER A 313 -3.00 -0.31 14.24
CA SER A 313 -3.98 -0.75 15.25
C SER A 313 -4.58 0.39 16.07
N GLN A 314 -3.96 1.58 16.02
CA GLN A 314 -4.43 2.80 16.68
C GLN A 314 -4.51 3.91 15.63
N TRP A 315 -5.34 3.69 14.60
CA TRP A 315 -5.44 4.54 13.41
C TRP A 315 -5.73 6.00 13.76
N GLU A 316 -6.79 6.24 14.52
CA GLU A 316 -7.22 7.60 14.89
C GLU A 316 -6.12 8.34 15.65
N ALA A 317 -5.54 7.67 16.66
CA ALA A 317 -4.42 8.22 17.41
C ALA A 317 -3.19 8.49 16.53
N SER A 318 -2.94 7.68 15.50
CA SER A 318 -1.87 7.92 14.54
C SER A 318 -2.13 9.17 13.67
N VAL A 319 -3.36 9.34 13.18
CA VAL A 319 -3.77 10.56 12.44
C VAL A 319 -3.65 11.80 13.34
N CYS A 320 -4.20 11.74 14.55
CA CYS A 320 -4.17 12.85 15.50
C CYS A 320 -2.75 13.19 15.96
N LEU A 321 -1.91 12.19 16.24
CA LEU A 321 -0.50 12.42 16.61
C LEU A 321 0.27 13.07 15.46
N PHE A 322 0.01 12.65 14.22
CA PHE A 322 0.64 13.24 13.04
C PHE A 322 0.32 14.74 12.96
N HIS A 323 -0.95 15.11 13.13
CA HIS A 323 -1.37 16.51 13.16
C HIS A 323 -0.87 17.27 14.39
N ALA A 324 -0.76 16.63 15.56
CA ALA A 324 -0.18 17.26 16.75
C ALA A 324 1.33 17.56 16.55
N ARG A 325 2.08 16.65 15.92
CA ARG A 325 3.53 16.78 15.73
C ARG A 325 3.92 17.65 14.55
N LEU A 326 3.15 17.59 13.45
CA LEU A 326 3.47 18.23 12.17
C LEU A 326 2.47 19.33 11.78
N GLY A 327 1.54 19.66 12.68
CA GLY A 327 0.51 20.67 12.53
C GLY A 327 -0.55 20.37 11.46
N GLY A 328 -1.37 21.38 11.20
CA GLY A 328 -2.54 21.27 10.33
C GLY A 328 -3.76 20.69 11.07
N PHE A 329 -4.92 20.79 10.45
CA PHE A 329 -6.17 20.27 11.01
C PHE A 329 -6.55 18.97 10.32
N PRO A 330 -6.97 17.95 11.09
CA PRO A 330 -7.40 16.71 10.49
C PRO A 330 -8.77 16.90 9.86
N VAL A 331 -9.04 16.17 8.78
CA VAL A 331 -10.33 16.20 8.06
C VAL A 331 -10.99 14.82 8.12
N PRO A 332 -12.33 14.73 7.96
CA PRO A 332 -13.05 13.47 8.11
C PRO A 332 -12.50 12.34 7.22
N ALA A 333 -12.13 12.66 5.98
CA ALA A 333 -11.56 11.72 5.01
C ALA A 333 -10.32 10.96 5.50
N GLN A 334 -9.53 11.53 6.40
CA GLN A 334 -8.31 10.90 6.93
C GLN A 334 -8.58 9.78 7.94
N PHE A 335 -9.78 9.79 8.53
CA PHE A 335 -10.21 8.76 9.47
C PHE A 335 -11.03 7.66 8.81
N LEU A 336 -11.25 7.75 7.49
CA LEU A 336 -11.73 6.64 6.70
C LEU A 336 -10.61 5.62 6.62
N ASN A 337 -10.64 4.66 7.54
CA ASN A 337 -9.86 3.46 7.37
C ASN A 337 -10.54 2.66 6.26
N SER A 338 -10.03 2.72 5.02
CA SER A 338 -10.52 1.95 3.85
C SER A 338 -10.41 0.43 4.03
N ARG A 339 -9.73 -0.01 5.09
CA ARG A 339 -9.86 -1.35 5.62
C ARG A 339 -10.33 -1.24 7.04
N PRO A 340 -11.58 -0.79 7.28
CA PRO A 340 -12.11 -0.91 8.62
C PRO A 340 -11.92 -2.38 8.96
N LYS A 341 -11.67 -2.70 10.23
CA LYS A 341 -12.15 -3.98 10.70
C LYS A 341 -13.69 -3.85 10.56
N GLN A 342 -14.23 -3.88 9.33
CA GLN A 342 -15.59 -4.33 9.10
C GLN A 342 -15.64 -5.54 9.98
N GLY A 343 -16.58 -5.54 10.92
CA GLY A 343 -16.78 -6.69 11.77
C GLY A 343 -16.88 -7.85 10.81
N HIS A 344 -15.75 -8.52 10.56
CA HIS A 344 -15.75 -9.85 10.05
C HIS A 344 -16.71 -10.45 11.05
N PRO A 345 -17.88 -10.95 10.60
CA PRO A 345 -18.68 -11.72 11.50
C PRO A 345 -17.69 -12.63 12.20
N LYS A 346 -17.86 -12.86 13.51
CA LYS A 346 -17.08 -13.84 14.29
C LYS A 346 -17.00 -15.26 13.63
N ALA A 347 -17.44 -15.39 12.38
CA ALA A 347 -17.67 -16.53 11.52
C ALA A 347 -16.90 -16.48 10.17
N LEU A 348 -15.64 -16.01 10.14
CA LEU A 348 -14.65 -17.01 9.69
C LEU A 348 -14.40 -17.82 10.94
N ASN A 349 -15.28 -18.80 11.16
CA ASN A 349 -15.16 -19.71 12.27
C ASN A 349 -13.70 -20.20 12.28
N ASP A 350 -13.06 -20.09 13.44
CA ASP A 350 -11.87 -20.85 13.84
C ASP A 350 -12.14 -22.38 13.81
N THR A 351 -12.95 -22.87 12.86
CA THR A 351 -12.93 -24.26 12.40
C THR A 351 -11.77 -24.54 11.45
N ALA A 352 -10.87 -23.56 11.25
CA ALA A 352 -9.48 -23.83 10.88
C ALA A 352 -8.75 -24.56 12.02
N THR A 353 -9.22 -25.76 12.36
CA THR A 353 -8.40 -26.96 12.62
C THR A 353 -6.99 -26.64 13.06
N THR A 354 -6.80 -26.17 14.29
CA THR A 354 -5.48 -26.08 14.97
C THR A 354 -4.31 -25.86 14.02
N VAL A 355 -4.47 -24.93 13.05
CA VAL A 355 -3.43 -24.71 12.05
C VAL A 355 -2.32 -24.12 12.89
N ASP A 356 -1.23 -24.87 12.97
CA ASP A 356 -0.07 -24.52 13.76
C ASP A 356 0.17 -23.02 13.58
N VAL A 357 0.12 -22.25 14.67
CA VAL A 357 0.20 -20.77 14.62
C VAL A 357 1.65 -20.33 14.40
N GLN A 358 2.60 -21.27 14.51
CA GLN A 358 4.03 -21.07 14.31
C GLN A 358 4.45 -20.48 12.94
N PRO A 359 3.81 -20.80 11.79
CA PRO A 359 4.17 -20.24 10.49
C PRO A 359 3.96 -18.72 10.38
N LEU A 360 3.21 -18.10 11.30
CA LEU A 360 3.01 -16.65 11.35
C LEU A 360 4.02 -15.93 12.27
N HIS A 361 5.03 -16.64 12.77
CA HIS A 361 6.07 -16.04 13.60
C HIS A 361 7.11 -15.30 12.75
N ASP A 362 7.09 -13.96 12.82
CA ASP A 362 8.09 -13.08 12.21
C ASP A 362 8.91 -12.40 13.32
N PRO A 363 9.99 -13.03 13.82
CA PRO A 363 10.69 -12.52 15.01
C PRO A 363 11.27 -11.12 14.80
N TRP A 364 11.72 -10.82 13.58
CA TRP A 364 12.31 -9.52 13.25
C TRP A 364 11.25 -8.43 13.23
N ASP A 365 10.15 -8.61 12.49
CA ASP A 365 9.10 -7.61 12.43
C ASP A 365 8.32 -7.51 13.75
N GLU A 366 8.22 -8.59 14.54
CA GLU A 366 7.59 -8.55 15.87
C GLU A 366 8.38 -7.66 16.82
N ALA A 367 9.68 -7.91 16.96
CA ALA A 367 10.54 -7.10 17.79
C ALA A 367 10.58 -5.63 17.30
N LEU A 368 10.67 -5.41 15.99
CA LEU A 368 10.66 -4.07 15.42
C LEU A 368 9.32 -3.35 15.65
N PHE A 369 8.20 -4.06 15.52
CA PHE A 369 6.86 -3.51 15.76
C PHE A 369 6.69 -3.08 17.22
N GLN A 370 7.20 -3.85 18.19
CA GLN A 370 7.16 -3.45 19.59
C GLN A 370 7.96 -2.15 19.83
N ILE A 371 9.12 -1.99 19.18
CA ILE A 371 9.91 -0.75 19.24
C ILE A 371 9.15 0.43 18.62
N ALA A 372 8.55 0.24 17.44
CA ALA A 372 7.74 1.26 16.78
C ALA A 372 6.53 1.67 17.63
N LYS A 373 5.86 0.70 18.25
CA LYS A 373 4.71 0.92 19.14
C LYS A 373 5.13 1.66 20.41
N ALA A 374 6.24 1.30 21.03
CA ALA A 374 6.78 1.99 22.20
C ALA A 374 7.14 3.45 21.88
N ARG A 375 7.81 3.68 20.73
CA ARG A 375 8.10 5.03 20.22
C ARG A 375 6.83 5.84 19.98
N PHE A 376 5.82 5.23 19.34
CA PHE A 376 4.52 5.85 19.11
C PHE A 376 3.83 6.29 20.41
N HIS A 377 3.77 5.42 21.42
CA HIS A 377 3.16 5.76 22.71
C HIS A 377 3.94 6.84 23.47
N THR A 378 5.27 6.83 23.37
CA THR A 378 6.12 7.89 23.93
C THR A 378 5.80 9.24 23.29
N ASP A 379 5.66 9.27 21.95
CA ASP A 379 5.33 10.49 21.22
C ASP A 379 3.90 10.98 21.53
N LEU A 380 2.94 10.07 21.70
CA LEU A 380 1.58 10.40 22.17
C LEU A 380 1.60 11.08 23.54
N ALA A 381 2.30 10.49 24.52
CA ALA A 381 2.36 11.03 25.87
C ALA A 381 3.03 12.41 25.92
N ARG A 382 4.08 12.62 25.11
CA ARG A 382 4.73 13.92 24.95
C ARG A 382 3.78 14.95 24.36
N ALA A 383 3.09 14.63 23.27
CA ALA A 383 2.16 15.54 22.62
C ALA A 383 0.99 15.94 23.55
N ALA A 384 0.42 14.98 24.28
CA ALA A 384 -0.65 15.24 25.26
C ALA A 384 -0.17 16.18 26.40
N SER A 385 1.06 15.99 26.87
CA SER A 385 1.65 16.83 27.92
C SER A 385 1.89 18.27 27.46
N SER A 386 2.39 18.45 26.24
CA SER A 386 2.59 19.79 25.65
C SER A 386 1.25 20.52 25.44
N SER A 387 0.23 19.82 24.96
CA SER A 387 -1.14 20.37 24.83
C SER A 387 -1.71 20.88 26.16
N ALA A 388 -1.36 20.25 27.29
CA ALA A 388 -1.79 20.68 28.61
C ALA A 388 -1.06 21.94 29.09
N GLN A 389 0.23 22.10 28.75
CA GLN A 389 1.01 23.29 29.09
C GLN A 389 0.51 24.52 28.33
N ASP A 390 0.28 24.41 27.01
CA ASP A 390 -0.23 25.53 26.19
C ASP A 390 -1.59 26.03 26.69
N ALA A 391 -2.47 25.12 27.12
CA ALA A 391 -3.77 25.48 27.68
C ALA A 391 -3.65 26.27 29.00
N ARG A 392 -2.66 25.96 29.85
CA ARG A 392 -2.42 26.70 31.11
C ARG A 392 -1.90 28.11 30.87
N VAL A 393 -1.03 28.29 29.88
CA VAL A 393 -0.50 29.61 29.51
C VAL A 393 -1.61 30.51 28.96
N SER A 394 -2.52 29.95 28.16
CA SER A 394 -3.68 30.69 27.63
C SER A 394 -4.66 31.12 28.74
N PHE A 395 -4.86 30.29 29.77
CA PHE A 395 -5.80 30.60 30.85
C PHE A 395 -5.29 31.66 31.84
N ASN A 396 -3.98 31.72 32.08
CA ASN A 396 -3.39 32.70 33.02
C ASN A 396 -3.09 34.07 32.38
N GLY A 397 -3.32 34.24 31.08
CA GLY A 397 -3.10 35.49 30.35
C GLY A 397 -4.41 36.13 29.88
N LYS A 398 -5.04 36.94 30.75
CA LYS A 398 -6.17 37.87 30.50
C LYS A 398 -7.60 37.31 30.54
N TYR A 399 -8.22 37.46 31.71
CA TYR A 399 -9.43 38.30 31.85
C TYR A 399 -9.26 39.18 33.10
N ILE A 400 -8.35 40.16 33.00
CA ILE A 400 -8.45 41.39 33.78
C ILE A 400 -8.42 42.50 32.74
N ARG A 401 -9.61 43.02 32.44
CA ARG A 401 -9.83 44.33 31.83
C ARG A 401 -10.88 45.03 32.65
#